data_AF-A0A016ATU2-F1
#
_entry.id   AF-A0A016ATU2-F1
#
_cell.length_a   1.000
_cell.length_b   1.000
_cell.length_c   1.000
_cell.angle_alpha   90.00
_cell.angle_beta   90.00
_cell.angle_gamma   90.00
#
_symmetry.space_group_name_H-M   'P 1'
#
loop_
_entity.id
_entity.type
_entity.pdbx_description
1 polymer ?
#
loop_
_entity_poly.entity_id
_entity_poly.type
_entity_poly.pdbx_seq_one_letter_code
_entity_poly.pdbx_strand_id
1 'polypeptide(L)'
;MGLEDDFLLNDADDEKTIEFIRNYLPQELKEKFSEDELYYFLDLIDEYYSESGILDVQPDADGYVDIDLEQVVEFIVKEAQKDEVGEYDPEDILFVVQGEMEYGNSLGQVE
;
A
#
# COMPACT_ATOMS: atom_id res chain seq x y z
N MET A 1 -1.87 -22.10 -15.05
CA MET A 1 -0.57 -22.64 -14.59
C MET A 1 0.45 -21.55 -14.92
N GLY A 2 0.94 -20.74 -13.99
CA GLY A 2 0.90 -20.85 -12.53
C GLY A 2 0.46 -19.54 -11.86
N LEU A 3 -0.71 -19.59 -11.23
CA LEU A 3 -1.09 -18.71 -10.13
C LEU A 3 -0.26 -19.02 -8.85
N GLU A 4 0.65 -20.00 -8.96
CA GLU A 4 1.56 -20.45 -7.91
C GLU A 4 2.87 -19.66 -7.89
N ASP A 5 3.21 -18.94 -8.98
CA ASP A 5 4.40 -18.08 -9.07
C ASP A 5 4.08 -16.65 -8.59
N ASP A 6 2.84 -16.19 -8.81
CA ASP A 6 2.32 -14.87 -8.42
C ASP A 6 2.21 -14.70 -6.90
N PHE A 7 1.76 -15.74 -6.18
CA PHE A 7 1.68 -15.74 -4.72
C PHE A 7 3.05 -15.73 -4.02
N LEU A 8 4.08 -16.33 -4.64
CA LEU A 8 5.47 -16.31 -4.13
C LEU A 8 6.23 -15.05 -4.53
N LEU A 9 5.84 -14.42 -5.64
CA LEU A 9 6.30 -13.09 -6.02
C LEU A 9 5.71 -12.02 -5.09
N ASN A 10 4.44 -12.14 -4.72
CA ASN A 10 3.78 -11.21 -3.79
C ASN A 10 4.48 -11.19 -2.42
N ASP A 11 4.65 -12.33 -1.76
CA ASP A 11 5.28 -12.43 -0.42
C ASP A 11 6.75 -11.90 -0.42
N ALA A 12 7.50 -12.14 -1.50
CA ALA A 12 8.88 -11.68 -1.65
C ALA A 12 9.00 -10.21 -2.07
N ASP A 13 7.97 -9.65 -2.70
CA ASP A 13 7.86 -8.22 -2.93
C ASP A 13 7.33 -7.51 -1.68
N ASP A 14 6.42 -8.10 -0.91
CA ASP A 14 5.90 -7.53 0.34
C ASP A 14 7.03 -7.26 1.34
N GLU A 15 7.93 -8.22 1.59
CA GLU A 15 9.10 -7.98 2.46
C GLU A 15 9.93 -6.77 2.03
N LYS A 16 10.13 -6.60 0.71
CA LYS A 16 10.90 -5.47 0.16
C LYS A 16 10.12 -4.17 0.16
N THR A 17 8.83 -4.23 -0.13
CA THR A 17 7.91 -3.09 -0.08
C THR A 17 7.86 -2.56 1.34
N ILE A 18 7.74 -3.44 2.34
CA ILE A 18 7.79 -3.08 3.75
C ILE A 18 9.16 -2.51 4.12
N GLU A 19 10.27 -3.11 3.68
CA GLU A 19 11.60 -2.53 3.93
C GLU A 19 11.73 -1.13 3.29
N PHE A 20 11.20 -0.93 2.08
CA PHE A 20 11.23 0.34 1.36
C PHE A 20 10.36 1.40 2.03
N ILE A 21 9.07 1.09 2.28
CA ILE A 21 8.14 1.93 3.04
C ILE A 21 8.80 2.28 4.36
N ARG A 22 9.29 1.28 5.10
CA ARG A 22 9.95 1.51 6.37
C ARG A 22 11.08 2.49 6.17
N ASN A 23 11.97 2.37 5.19
CA ASN A 23 13.02 3.36 4.94
C ASN A 23 12.51 4.76 4.54
N TYR A 24 11.42 4.83 3.77
CA TYR A 24 10.74 6.05 3.32
C TYR A 24 10.11 6.82 4.50
N LEU A 25 9.51 6.09 5.45
CA LEU A 25 8.83 6.66 6.60
C LEU A 25 9.77 7.52 7.47
N PRO A 26 9.27 8.62 8.07
CA PRO A 26 10.01 9.36 9.07
C PRO A 26 10.30 8.49 10.30
N GLN A 27 11.36 8.84 11.04
CA GLN A 27 11.87 8.02 12.14
C GLN A 27 10.83 7.79 13.25
N GLU A 28 9.93 8.75 13.46
CA GLU A 28 8.80 8.65 14.39
C GLU A 28 7.81 7.56 13.97
N LEU A 29 7.46 7.47 12.68
CA LEU A 29 6.54 6.44 12.17
C LEU A 29 7.17 5.06 12.11
N LYS A 30 8.48 4.98 11.86
CA LYS A 30 9.25 3.72 11.95
C LYS A 30 9.22 3.11 13.35
N GLU A 31 9.15 3.94 14.39
CA GLU A 31 9.03 3.50 15.78
C GLU A 31 7.58 3.30 16.21
N LYS A 32 6.64 4.01 15.58
CA LYS A 32 5.20 3.89 15.82
C LYS A 32 4.63 2.61 15.23
N PHE A 33 4.98 2.30 13.98
CA PHE A 33 4.46 1.15 13.25
C PHE A 33 5.39 -0.06 13.31
N SER A 34 4.80 -1.19 13.66
CA SER A 34 5.43 -2.50 13.59
C SER A 34 5.40 -3.05 12.17
N GLU A 35 6.26 -4.01 11.86
CA GLU A 35 6.25 -4.68 10.56
C GLU A 35 4.90 -5.33 10.28
N ASP A 36 4.30 -6.02 11.27
CA ASP A 36 2.96 -6.59 11.16
C ASP A 36 1.87 -5.57 10.80
N GLU A 37 1.97 -4.34 11.33
CA GLU A 37 1.01 -3.27 11.01
C GLU A 37 1.21 -2.76 9.59
N LEU A 38 2.47 -2.65 9.14
CA LEU A 38 2.78 -2.27 7.77
C LEU A 38 2.25 -3.32 6.78
N TYR A 39 2.39 -4.62 7.08
CA TYR A 39 1.78 -5.69 6.27
C TYR A 39 0.26 -5.56 6.22
N TYR A 40 -0.37 -5.28 7.37
CA TYR A 40 -1.81 -5.06 7.42
C TYR A 40 -2.26 -3.87 6.55
N PHE A 41 -1.53 -2.76 6.58
CA PHE A 41 -1.82 -1.63 5.70
C PHE A 41 -1.64 -1.96 4.23
N LEU A 42 -0.60 -2.73 3.89
CA LEU A 42 -0.35 -3.18 2.53
C LEU A 42 -1.53 -4.02 1.99
N ASP A 43 -2.01 -4.96 2.80
CA ASP A 43 -3.15 -5.82 2.46
C ASP A 43 -4.43 -4.99 2.20
N LEU A 44 -4.68 -3.97 3.04
CA LEU A 44 -5.81 -3.05 2.85
C LEU A 44 -5.67 -2.15 1.62
N ILE A 45 -4.44 -1.76 1.24
CA ILE A 45 -4.18 -1.02 0.00
C ILE A 45 -4.52 -1.89 -1.20
N ASP A 46 -4.04 -3.14 -1.23
CA ASP A 46 -4.34 -4.09 -2.31
C ASP A 46 -5.84 -4.39 -2.39
N GLU A 47 -6.49 -4.60 -1.24
CA GLU A 47 -7.94 -4.79 -1.17
C GLU A 47 -8.68 -3.57 -1.72
N TYR A 48 -8.25 -2.35 -1.40
CA TYR A 48 -8.84 -1.13 -1.94
C TYR A 48 -8.65 -1.01 -3.47
N TYR A 49 -7.47 -1.35 -4.00
CA TYR A 49 -7.24 -1.32 -5.45
C TYR A 49 -8.11 -2.35 -6.18
N SER A 50 -8.31 -3.52 -5.58
CA SER A 50 -9.18 -4.57 -6.08
C SER A 50 -10.67 -4.19 -6.01
N GLU A 51 -11.14 -3.64 -4.89
CA GLU A 51 -12.54 -3.25 -4.68
C GLU A 51 -12.93 -1.97 -5.45
N SER A 52 -12.03 -0.98 -5.50
CA SER A 52 -12.31 0.28 -6.21
C SER A 52 -12.26 0.13 -7.73
N GLY A 53 -11.63 -0.93 -8.23
CA GLY A 53 -11.43 -1.18 -9.66
C GLY A 53 -10.39 -0.25 -10.29
N ILE A 54 -9.52 0.37 -9.49
CA ILE A 54 -8.39 1.20 -9.96
C ILE A 54 -7.49 0.40 -10.92
N LEU A 55 -7.34 -0.91 -10.71
CA LEU A 55 -6.57 -1.79 -11.59
C LEU A 55 -7.18 -1.94 -13.00
N ASP A 56 -8.49 -1.71 -13.14
CA ASP A 56 -9.19 -1.71 -14.43
C ASP A 56 -9.22 -0.31 -15.08
N VAL A 57 -8.76 0.73 -14.39
CA VAL A 57 -8.69 2.09 -14.94
C VAL A 57 -7.56 2.16 -15.96
N GLN A 58 -7.87 2.67 -17.15
CA GLN A 58 -6.84 2.93 -18.14
C GLN A 58 -5.94 4.06 -17.65
N PRO A 59 -4.61 3.87 -17.65
CA PRO A 59 -3.69 4.95 -17.30
C PRO A 59 -3.82 6.11 -18.29
N ASP A 60 -3.47 7.30 -17.80
CA ASP A 60 -3.38 8.51 -18.60
C ASP A 60 -2.28 8.42 -19.67
N ALA A 61 -2.15 9.48 -20.48
CA ALA A 61 -1.20 9.53 -21.60
C ALA A 61 0.29 9.33 -21.18
N ASP A 62 0.60 9.55 -19.90
CA ASP A 62 1.92 9.34 -19.30
C ASP A 62 2.04 7.99 -18.54
N GLY A 63 1.04 7.10 -18.62
CA GLY A 63 1.10 5.79 -17.97
C GLY A 63 0.68 5.78 -16.49
N TYR A 64 0.19 6.91 -15.96
CA TYR A 64 -0.22 7.03 -14.55
C TYR A 64 -1.73 6.86 -14.38
N VAL A 65 -2.14 6.22 -13.28
CA VAL A 65 -3.55 6.19 -12.85
C VAL A 65 -3.74 7.24 -11.76
N ASP A 66 -4.78 8.06 -11.89
CA ASP A 66 -5.15 9.06 -10.87
C ASP A 66 -5.78 8.35 -9.67
N ILE A 67 -4.95 8.06 -8.66
CA ILE A 67 -5.37 7.41 -7.42
C ILE A 67 -5.58 8.48 -6.35
N ASP A 68 -6.79 8.48 -5.80
CA ASP A 68 -7.16 9.39 -4.72
C ASP A 68 -6.63 8.84 -3.39
N LEU A 69 -5.42 9.27 -3.02
CA LEU A 69 -4.73 8.81 -1.81
C LEU A 69 -5.55 9.08 -0.53
N GLU A 70 -6.34 10.16 -0.50
CA GLU A 70 -7.20 10.47 0.65
C GLU A 70 -8.28 9.38 0.84
N GLN A 71 -8.84 8.84 -0.25
CA GLN A 71 -9.80 7.73 -0.17
C GLN A 71 -9.14 6.43 0.29
N VAL A 72 -7.94 6.12 -0.19
CA VAL A 72 -7.17 4.93 0.25
C VAL A 72 -6.93 5.02 1.76
N VAL A 73 -6.46 6.17 2.23
CA VAL A 73 -6.20 6.43 3.65
C VAL A 73 -7.47 6.32 4.49
N GLU A 74 -8.58 6.94 4.04
CA GLU A 74 -9.85 6.87 4.75
C GLU A 74 -10.36 5.42 4.84
N PHE A 75 -10.20 4.65 3.78
CA PHE A 75 -10.54 3.22 3.76
C PHE A 75 -9.73 2.45 4.80
N ILE A 76 -8.41 2.62 4.82
CA ILE A 76 -7.52 1.93 5.76
C ILE A 76 -7.86 2.28 7.21
N VAL A 77 -8.01 3.57 7.53
CA VAL A 77 -8.34 4.02 8.90
C VAL A 77 -9.69 3.45 9.34
N LYS A 78 -10.66 3.41 8.43
CA LYS A 78 -12.01 2.89 8.70
C LYS A 78 -12.01 1.38 8.91
N GLU A 79 -11.31 0.61 8.09
CA GLU A 79 -11.19 -0.84 8.26
C GLU A 79 -10.39 -1.17 9.53
N ALA A 80 -9.26 -0.49 9.78
CA ALA A 80 -8.51 -0.66 11.03
C ALA A 80 -9.35 -0.41 12.29
N GLN A 81 -10.22 0.61 12.27
CA GLN A 81 -11.14 0.91 13.36
C GLN A 81 -12.24 -0.16 13.50
N LYS A 82 -12.73 -0.69 12.37
CA LYS A 82 -13.78 -1.71 12.31
C LYS A 82 -13.28 -3.09 12.74
N ASP A 83 -12.06 -3.46 12.38
CA ASP A 83 -11.39 -4.70 12.75
C ASP A 83 -10.77 -4.65 14.16
N GLU A 84 -10.96 -3.54 14.88
CA GLU A 84 -10.41 -3.30 16.22
C GLU A 84 -8.87 -3.46 16.27
N VAL A 85 -8.20 -3.23 15.13
CA VAL A 85 -6.73 -3.27 15.02
C VAL A 85 -6.12 -2.07 15.74
N GLY A 86 -6.67 -0.89 15.49
CA GLY A 86 -6.19 0.35 16.09
C GLY A 86 -6.86 1.58 15.51
N GLU A 87 -6.58 2.73 16.13
CA GLU A 87 -6.92 4.04 15.57
C GLU A 87 -5.63 4.67 15.06
N TYR A 88 -5.60 4.94 13.75
CA TYR A 88 -4.43 5.46 13.06
C TYR A 88 -4.72 6.84 12.51
N ASP A 89 -3.71 7.72 12.56
CA ASP A 89 -3.83 9.04 11.97
C ASP A 89 -3.77 8.92 10.44
N PRO A 90 -4.69 9.57 9.69
CA PRO A 90 -4.71 9.51 8.24
C PRO A 90 -3.41 10.06 7.62
N GLU A 91 -2.81 11.07 8.25
CA GLU A 91 -1.51 11.60 7.82
C GLU A 91 -0.39 10.56 7.92
N ASP A 92 -0.42 9.69 8.94
CA ASP A 92 0.59 8.65 9.12
C ASP A 92 0.43 7.53 8.10
N ILE A 93 -0.82 7.12 7.86
CA ILE A 93 -1.16 6.12 6.83
C ILE A 93 -0.83 6.65 5.44
N LEU A 94 -1.02 7.95 5.19
CA LEU A 94 -0.68 8.56 3.91
C LEU A 94 0.80 8.36 3.56
N PHE A 95 1.71 8.45 4.53
CA PHE A 95 3.13 8.18 4.29
C PHE A 95 3.41 6.70 3.93
N VAL A 96 2.63 5.77 4.48
CA VAL A 96 2.73 4.34 4.15
C VAL A 96 2.28 4.10 2.70
N VAL A 97 1.10 4.61 2.33
CA VAL A 97 0.55 4.49 0.96
C VAL A 97 1.48 5.16 -0.06
N GLN A 98 2.04 6.32 0.25
CA GLN A 98 3.03 6.98 -0.62
C GLN A 98 4.30 6.15 -0.77
N GLY A 99 4.77 5.49 0.30
CA GLY A 99 5.93 4.62 0.25
C GLY A 99 5.72 3.40 -0.65
N GLU A 100 4.52 2.80 -0.61
CA GLU A 100 4.10 1.70 -1.50
C GLU A 100 4.12 2.16 -2.96
N MET A 101 3.42 3.25 -3.26
CA MET A 101 3.36 3.84 -4.61
C MET A 101 4.73 4.19 -5.18
N GLU A 102 5.63 4.78 -4.38
CA GLU A 102 7.00 5.10 -4.79
C GLU A 102 7.83 3.83 -5.06
N TYR A 103 7.61 2.76 -4.30
CA TYR A 103 8.25 1.48 -4.54
C TYR A 103 7.74 0.84 -5.84
N GLY A 104 6.42 0.80 -6.07
CA GLY A 104 5.82 0.34 -7.32
C GLY A 104 6.34 1.11 -8.54
N ASN A 105 6.48 2.43 -8.41
CA ASN A 105 7.10 3.29 -9.42
C ASN A 105 8.60 2.94 -9.64
N SER A 106 9.34 2.70 -8.55
CA SER A 106 10.76 2.31 -8.62
C SER A 106 10.98 0.94 -9.26
N LEU A 107 10.02 0.03 -9.19
CA LEU A 107 10.08 -1.28 -9.84
C LEU A 107 9.79 -1.21 -11.36
N GLY A 108 9.34 -0.06 -11.86
CA GLY A 108 8.98 0.11 -13.27
C GLY A 108 7.76 -0.71 -13.67
N GLN A 109 6.88 -1.05 -12.72
CA GLN A 109 5.58 -1.67 -13.02
C GLN A 109 4.54 -0.65 -13.50
N VAL A 110 4.89 0.65 -13.49
CA VAL A 110 4.19 1.73 -14.17
C VAL A 110 4.91 2.04 -15.50
N GLU A 111 4.58 1.29 -16.55
CA GLU A 111 4.84 1.66 -17.95
C GLU A 111 3.52 1.76 -18.73
#